data_AF-A0A9D2CPL4-F1
#
_entry.id   AF-A0A9D2CPL4-F1
#
_cell.length_a   1.000
_cell.length_b   1.000
_cell.length_c   1.000
_cell.angle_alpha   90.00
_cell.angle_beta   90.00
_cell.angle_gamma   90.00
#
_symmetry.space_group_name_H-M   'P 1'
#
loop_
_entity.id
_entity.type
_entity.pdbx_description
1 polymer ?
#
loop_
_entity_poly.entity_id
_entity_poly.type
_entity_poly.pdbx_seq_one_letter_code
_entity_poly.pdbx_strand_id
1 'polypeptide(L)'
;QVLTSGVAPGTLVDAYEQLVAQGYSAIISVHLSGELSGTCDAARLAAQLVDVPVVVVDSLNLAMGLGEPVLRLHHLLAREQDLEQATALAEELCASTELFFFIPTLDALKRGGRVSPALAMVGQMFQIRPVATVLDGKLHYVERPRTTAKAIERLAALAEQASAERAGELPLDVPLKDRESANLLRRQGQVVAIHYSGNEEQAREFKQTLGSIASGAVLTPLPPVLSAHAGLGALAAVIF
;
A
#
# COMPACT_ATOMS: atom_id res chain seq x y z
N GLN A 1 5.69 20.91 14.00
CA GLN A 1 5.35 19.49 14.23
C GLN A 1 4.26 19.12 13.24
N VAL A 2 4.39 18.00 12.53
CA VAL A 2 3.36 17.55 11.57
C VAL A 2 2.54 16.45 12.25
N LEU A 3 1.21 16.64 12.30
CA LEU A 3 0.23 15.66 12.74
C LEU A 3 -0.61 15.27 11.53
N THR A 4 -1.05 14.02 11.47
CA THR A 4 -1.96 13.53 10.43
C THR A 4 -3.25 13.05 11.07
N SER A 5 -4.38 13.37 10.45
CA SER A 5 -5.70 12.83 10.80
C SER A 5 -6.18 11.88 9.71
N GLY A 6 -7.14 11.02 10.05
CA GLY A 6 -7.95 10.36 9.03
C GLY A 6 -8.79 11.37 8.25
N VAL A 7 -9.42 10.89 7.18
CA VAL A 7 -10.37 11.70 6.40
C VAL A 7 -11.63 11.93 7.24
N ALA A 8 -12.18 13.14 7.20
CA ALA A 8 -13.45 13.42 7.86
C ALA A 8 -14.60 12.72 7.11
N PRO A 9 -15.58 12.12 7.80
CA PRO A 9 -16.70 11.43 7.14
C PRO A 9 -17.42 12.30 6.11
N GLY A 10 -17.65 13.58 6.41
CA GLY A 10 -18.31 14.51 5.47
C GLY A 10 -17.59 14.66 4.13
N THR A 11 -16.25 14.66 4.12
CA THR A 11 -15.47 14.72 2.86
C THR A 11 -15.70 13.47 2.00
N LEU A 12 -15.92 12.31 2.62
CA LEU A 12 -16.21 11.07 1.90
C LEU A 12 -17.67 11.05 1.41
N VAL A 13 -18.62 11.58 2.19
CA VAL A 13 -20.00 11.78 1.75
C VAL A 13 -20.03 12.63 0.48
N ASP A 14 -19.37 13.79 0.49
CA ASP A 14 -19.30 14.70 -0.67
C ASP A 14 -18.74 13.97 -1.91
N ALA A 15 -17.70 13.15 -1.73
CA ALA A 15 -17.09 12.39 -2.82
C ALA A 15 -18.03 11.30 -3.36
N TYR A 16 -18.75 10.60 -2.48
CA TYR A 16 -19.71 9.58 -2.89
C TYR A 16 -20.93 10.20 -3.59
N GLU A 17 -21.49 11.28 -3.06
CA GLU A 17 -22.59 12.02 -3.70
C GLU A 17 -22.22 12.55 -5.09
N GLN A 18 -20.97 13.00 -5.28
CA GLN A 18 -20.47 13.39 -6.60
C GLN A 18 -20.46 12.23 -7.60
N LEU A 19 -20.14 11.00 -7.15
CA LEU A 19 -20.21 9.81 -8.01
C LEU A 19 -21.66 9.42 -8.29
N VAL A 20 -22.54 9.49 -7.29
CA VAL A 20 -23.99 9.26 -7.48
C VAL A 20 -24.56 10.24 -8.51
N ALA A 21 -24.21 11.53 -8.42
CA ALA A 21 -24.64 12.55 -9.36
C ALA A 21 -24.13 12.32 -10.80
N GLN A 22 -23.03 11.56 -10.97
CA GLN A 22 -22.52 11.13 -12.28
C GLN A 22 -23.23 9.88 -12.82
N GLY A 23 -24.16 9.29 -12.07
CA GLY A 23 -24.95 8.13 -12.47
C GLY A 23 -24.36 6.78 -12.08
N TYR A 24 -23.35 6.74 -11.20
CA TYR A 24 -22.84 5.49 -10.65
C TYR A 24 -23.86 4.89 -9.67
N SER A 25 -24.20 3.61 -9.85
CA SER A 25 -25.20 2.89 -9.05
C SER A 25 -24.63 2.14 -7.85
N ALA A 26 -23.31 2.04 -7.73
CA ALA A 26 -22.60 1.45 -6.60
C ALA A 26 -21.15 1.97 -6.55
N ILE A 27 -20.51 1.89 -5.38
CA ILE A 27 -19.14 2.36 -5.15
C ILE A 27 -18.34 1.30 -4.38
N ILE A 28 -17.13 1.00 -4.85
CA ILE A 28 -16.10 0.28 -4.07
C ILE A 28 -15.09 1.32 -3.60
N SER A 29 -14.99 1.52 -2.30
CA SER A 29 -14.10 2.49 -1.69
C SER A 29 -12.95 1.79 -0.96
N VAL A 30 -11.80 1.72 -1.62
CA VAL A 30 -10.59 1.06 -1.08
C VAL A 30 -9.74 2.08 -0.33
N HIS A 31 -9.33 1.74 0.89
CA HIS A 31 -8.55 2.63 1.76
C HIS A 31 -7.32 1.96 2.36
N LEU A 32 -6.37 2.79 2.83
CA LEU A 32 -5.24 2.34 3.62
C LEU A 32 -5.72 1.61 4.87
N SER A 33 -4.83 0.81 5.46
CA SER A 33 -5.18 -0.03 6.59
C SER A 33 -5.90 0.71 7.73
N GLY A 34 -7.05 0.16 8.14
CA GLY A 34 -7.81 0.63 9.30
C GLY A 34 -7.02 0.59 10.61
N GLU A 35 -6.05 -0.32 10.71
CA GLU A 35 -5.16 -0.42 11.88
C GLU A 35 -4.14 0.73 11.97
N LEU A 36 -3.96 1.50 10.89
CA LEU A 36 -3.03 2.64 10.82
C LEU A 36 -3.74 3.99 10.84
N SER A 37 -4.99 4.02 10.36
CA SER A 37 -5.81 5.23 10.24
C SER A 37 -7.30 4.91 10.39
N GLY A 38 -8.04 5.79 11.09
CA GLY A 38 -9.51 5.72 11.16
C GLY A 38 -10.24 6.06 9.85
N THR A 39 -9.55 6.07 8.70
CA THR A 39 -10.14 6.39 7.39
C THR A 39 -11.17 5.35 6.97
N CYS A 40 -10.92 4.05 7.20
CA CYS A 40 -11.90 3.00 6.92
C CYS A 40 -13.19 3.19 7.72
N ASP A 41 -13.08 3.55 9.01
CA ASP A 41 -14.26 3.79 9.85
C ASP A 41 -15.03 5.02 9.41
N ALA A 42 -14.32 6.11 9.06
CA ALA A 42 -14.94 7.29 8.48
C ALA A 42 -15.68 6.97 7.16
N ALA A 43 -15.10 6.12 6.32
CA ALA A 43 -15.71 5.67 5.07
C ALA A 43 -16.96 4.83 5.30
N ARG A 44 -16.96 3.94 6.29
CA ARG A 44 -18.13 3.14 6.66
C ARG A 44 -19.26 4.00 7.21
N LEU A 45 -18.94 5.05 7.97
CA LEU A 45 -19.93 6.04 8.41
C LEU A 45 -20.50 6.82 7.22
N ALA A 46 -19.64 7.29 6.31
CA ALA A 46 -20.07 8.02 5.12
C ALA A 46 -20.93 7.16 4.17
N ALA A 47 -20.61 5.87 4.05
CA ALA A 47 -21.38 4.91 3.25
C ALA A 47 -22.84 4.79 3.69
N GLN A 48 -23.15 5.01 4.97
CA GLN A 48 -24.52 4.96 5.50
C GLN A 48 -25.35 6.21 5.17
N LEU A 49 -24.72 7.26 4.65
CA LEU A 49 -25.32 8.57 4.42
C LEU A 49 -25.64 8.84 2.94
N VAL A 50 -25.42 7.88 2.05
CA VAL A 50 -25.66 8.01 0.60
C VAL A 50 -26.62 6.95 0.09
N ASP A 51 -27.35 7.27 -0.98
CA ASP A 51 -28.48 6.47 -1.49
C ASP A 51 -28.09 5.29 -2.40
N VAL A 52 -26.79 5.01 -2.56
CA VAL A 52 -26.29 3.86 -3.33
C VAL A 52 -25.43 2.94 -2.45
N PRO A 53 -25.34 1.64 -2.77
CA PRO A 53 -24.42 0.75 -2.07
C PRO A 53 -22.97 1.23 -2.16
N VAL A 54 -22.32 1.42 -1.02
CA VAL A 54 -20.88 1.69 -0.91
C VAL A 54 -20.23 0.58 -0.11
N VAL A 55 -19.33 -0.18 -0.74
CA VAL A 55 -18.56 -1.23 -0.09
C VAL A 55 -17.18 -0.69 0.24
N VAL A 56 -16.85 -0.66 1.53
CA VAL A 56 -15.55 -0.19 2.02
C VAL A 56 -14.60 -1.37 2.12
N VAL A 57 -13.53 -1.35 1.33
CA VAL A 57 -12.46 -2.35 1.33
C VAL A 57 -11.26 -1.82 2.10
N ASP A 58 -10.87 -2.54 3.14
CA ASP A 58 -9.64 -2.26 3.87
C ASP A 58 -8.49 -2.98 3.17
N SER A 59 -7.53 -2.24 2.61
CA SER A 59 -6.44 -2.85 1.85
C SER A 59 -5.42 -3.57 2.72
N LEU A 60 -5.47 -3.40 4.05
CA LEU A 60 -4.45 -3.84 5.01
C LEU A 60 -3.03 -3.40 4.64
N ASN A 61 -2.90 -2.33 3.85
CA ASN A 61 -1.65 -1.84 3.30
C ASN A 61 -1.66 -0.29 3.23
N LEU A 62 -0.64 0.30 2.64
CA LEU A 62 -0.47 1.76 2.50
C LEU A 62 0.35 2.10 1.24
N ALA A 63 0.45 3.38 0.91
CA ALA A 63 1.17 3.85 -0.29
C ALA A 63 0.71 3.14 -1.57
N MET A 64 1.63 2.73 -2.45
CA MET A 64 1.27 1.91 -3.62
C MET A 64 0.90 0.47 -3.26
N GLY A 65 1.09 0.03 -2.02
CA GLY A 65 0.48 -1.21 -1.54
C GLY A 65 -1.05 -1.16 -1.51
N LEU A 66 -1.62 0.04 -1.39
CA LEU A 66 -3.03 0.34 -1.63
C LEU A 66 -3.28 0.72 -3.09
N GLY A 67 -2.42 1.58 -3.64
CA GLY A 67 -2.63 2.17 -4.97
C GLY A 67 -2.61 1.16 -6.11
N GLU A 68 -1.72 0.16 -6.05
CA GLU A 68 -1.61 -0.86 -7.09
C GLU A 68 -2.90 -1.70 -7.23
N PRO A 69 -3.48 -2.26 -6.14
CA PRO A 69 -4.79 -2.91 -6.21
C PRO A 69 -5.87 -2.04 -6.86
N VAL A 70 -5.93 -0.75 -6.54
CA VAL A 70 -6.93 0.18 -7.09
C VAL A 70 -6.75 0.37 -8.61
N LEU A 71 -5.50 0.53 -9.06
CA LEU A 71 -5.20 0.65 -10.50
C LEU A 71 -5.56 -0.63 -11.25
N ARG A 72 -5.19 -1.80 -10.70
CA ARG A 72 -5.53 -3.09 -11.31
C ARG A 72 -7.03 -3.32 -11.34
N LEU A 73 -7.73 -3.03 -10.24
CA LEU A 73 -9.19 -3.11 -10.17
C LEU A 73 -9.82 -2.26 -11.27
N HIS A 74 -9.39 -1.01 -11.44
CA HIS A 74 -9.91 -0.12 -12.49
C HIS A 74 -9.75 -0.71 -13.90
N HIS A 75 -8.63 -1.38 -14.18
CA HIS A 75 -8.37 -1.99 -15.50
C HIS A 75 -9.08 -3.33 -15.71
N LEU A 76 -9.22 -4.12 -14.64
CA LEU A 76 -9.77 -5.47 -14.67
C LEU A 76 -11.31 -5.49 -14.63
N LEU A 77 -11.92 -4.52 -13.94
CA LEU A 77 -13.35 -4.45 -13.70
C LEU A 77 -14.14 -4.43 -15.03
N ALA A 78 -14.96 -5.46 -15.24
CA ALA A 78 -15.83 -5.54 -16.41
C ALA A 78 -16.98 -4.53 -16.32
N ARG A 79 -17.51 -4.11 -17.47
CA ARG A 79 -18.78 -3.36 -17.50
C ARG A 79 -19.87 -4.30 -17.00
N GLU A 80 -20.69 -3.82 -16.06
CA GLU A 80 -21.81 -4.57 -15.44
C GLU A 80 -21.38 -5.74 -14.54
N GLN A 81 -20.18 -5.68 -13.95
CA GLN A 81 -19.77 -6.65 -12.94
C GLN A 81 -20.64 -6.50 -11.67
N ASP A 82 -21.05 -7.64 -11.12
CA ASP A 82 -21.74 -7.69 -9.85
C ASP A 82 -20.85 -7.11 -8.72
N LEU A 83 -21.46 -6.38 -7.78
CA LEU A 83 -20.76 -5.65 -6.72
C LEU A 83 -19.99 -6.60 -5.79
N GLU A 84 -20.52 -7.79 -5.50
CA GLU A 84 -19.86 -8.80 -4.68
C GLU A 84 -18.62 -9.33 -5.38
N GLN A 85 -18.73 -9.66 -6.67
CA GLN A 85 -17.59 -10.12 -7.49
C GLN A 85 -16.51 -9.05 -7.63
N ALA A 86 -16.91 -7.79 -7.82
CA ALA A 86 -16.01 -6.66 -7.92
C ALA A 86 -15.28 -6.39 -6.58
N THR A 87 -15.99 -6.58 -5.46
CA THR A 87 -15.41 -6.48 -4.12
C THR A 87 -14.41 -7.60 -3.86
N ALA A 88 -14.77 -8.85 -4.16
CA ALA A 88 -13.88 -10.00 -4.02
C ALA A 88 -12.60 -9.83 -4.85
N LEU A 89 -12.71 -9.30 -6.08
CA LEU A 89 -11.55 -8.94 -6.90
C LEU A 89 -10.67 -7.88 -6.22
N ALA A 90 -11.28 -6.83 -5.65
CA ALA A 90 -10.54 -5.80 -4.93
C ALA A 90 -9.77 -6.36 -3.72
N GLU A 91 -10.40 -7.23 -2.94
CA GLU A 91 -9.80 -7.90 -1.78
C GLU A 91 -8.66 -8.82 -2.20
N GLU A 92 -8.83 -9.63 -3.24
CA GLU A 92 -7.79 -10.53 -3.78
C GLU A 92 -6.57 -9.74 -4.28
N LEU A 93 -6.80 -8.63 -4.98
CA LEU A 93 -5.73 -7.73 -5.42
C LEU A 93 -4.99 -7.10 -4.25
N CYS A 94 -5.69 -6.71 -3.18
CA CYS A 94 -5.07 -6.19 -1.96
C CYS A 94 -4.22 -7.26 -1.26
N ALA A 95 -4.75 -8.47 -1.10
CA ALA A 95 -4.04 -9.60 -0.49
C ALA A 95 -2.79 -10.02 -1.29
N SER A 96 -2.81 -9.79 -2.60
CA SER A 96 -1.70 -10.06 -3.51
C SER A 96 -0.57 -9.03 -3.45
N THR A 97 -0.71 -7.96 -2.67
CA THR A 97 0.25 -6.86 -2.63
C THR A 97 0.99 -6.80 -1.30
N GLU A 98 2.32 -6.83 -1.35
CA GLU A 98 3.19 -6.68 -0.17
C GLU A 98 4.03 -5.41 -0.26
N LEU A 99 4.34 -4.82 0.90
CA LEU A 99 5.19 -3.63 1.00
C LEU A 99 6.27 -3.87 2.05
N PHE A 100 7.52 -3.74 1.65
CA PHE A 100 8.65 -3.65 2.57
C PHE A 100 9.22 -2.24 2.57
N PHE A 101 9.71 -1.80 3.73
CA PHE A 101 10.27 -0.47 3.85
C PHE A 101 11.38 -0.40 4.87
N PHE A 102 12.31 0.52 4.61
CA PHE A 102 13.32 0.98 5.52
C PHE A 102 13.02 2.44 5.89
N ILE A 103 13.17 2.76 7.18
CA ILE A 103 13.10 4.14 7.68
C ILE A 103 14.37 4.49 8.47
N PRO A 104 14.91 5.70 8.29
CA PRO A 104 16.12 6.15 9.00
C PRO A 104 16.01 6.18 10.51
N THR A 105 14.83 6.52 11.03
CA THR A 105 14.55 6.60 12.47
C THR A 105 13.09 6.25 12.72
N LEU A 106 12.79 5.83 13.96
CA LEU A 106 11.45 5.45 14.37
C LEU A 106 10.72 6.54 15.13
N ASP A 107 11.35 7.69 15.34
CA ASP A 107 10.85 8.72 16.23
C ASP A 107 9.49 9.26 15.77
N ALA A 108 9.31 9.41 14.46
CA ALA A 108 8.06 9.84 13.87
C ALA A 108 6.94 8.81 14.04
N LEU A 109 7.19 7.55 13.70
CA LEU A 109 6.21 6.48 13.92
C LEU A 109 5.86 6.31 15.41
N LYS A 110 6.86 6.35 16.31
CA LYS A 110 6.66 6.21 17.77
C LYS A 110 5.77 7.31 18.31
N ARG A 111 6.08 8.56 17.96
CA ARG A 111 5.26 9.72 18.34
C ARG A 111 3.85 9.65 17.74
N GLY A 112 3.72 9.06 16.56
CA GLY A 112 2.43 8.82 15.92
C GLY A 112 1.60 7.72 16.59
N GLY A 113 2.17 6.85 17.43
CA GLY A 113 1.44 5.72 18.01
C GLY A 113 1.17 4.57 17.02
N ARG A 114 1.77 4.59 15.82
CA ARG A 114 1.64 3.55 14.78
C ARG A 114 2.71 2.46 14.91
N VAL A 115 3.42 2.47 16.04
CA VAL A 115 4.50 1.54 16.37
C VAL A 115 3.93 0.52 17.34
N SER A 116 3.89 -0.75 16.97
CA SER A 116 3.45 -1.78 17.91
C SER A 116 4.34 -1.77 19.15
N PRO A 117 3.85 -2.16 20.34
CA PRO A 117 4.68 -2.23 21.54
C PRO A 117 5.94 -3.09 21.38
N ALA A 118 5.90 -4.12 20.51
CA ALA A 118 7.05 -4.94 20.14
C ALA A 118 8.15 -4.13 19.42
N LEU A 119 7.77 -3.06 18.73
CA LEU A 119 8.67 -2.12 18.08
C LEU A 119 9.18 -1.00 19.03
N ALA A 120 8.73 -0.96 20.29
CA ALA A 120 8.95 0.17 21.22
C ALA A 120 10.04 -0.07 22.29
N MET A 121 10.83 -1.14 22.21
CA MET A 121 11.87 -1.45 23.22
C MET A 121 12.83 -0.27 23.49
N VAL A 122 12.84 0.20 24.72
CA VAL A 122 13.59 1.37 25.19
C VAL A 122 15.08 1.03 25.27
N GLY A 123 15.95 1.83 24.62
CA GLY A 123 17.41 1.81 24.83
C GLY A 123 18.29 1.49 23.61
N GLN A 124 17.88 0.59 22.71
CA GLN A 124 18.70 0.18 21.54
C GLN A 124 18.23 0.77 20.21
N MET A 125 17.11 1.51 20.20
CA MET A 125 16.41 1.90 18.98
C MET A 125 17.09 3.01 18.17
N PHE A 126 17.90 3.87 18.81
CA PHE A 126 18.53 5.02 18.16
C PHE A 126 19.67 4.64 17.20
N GLN A 127 20.15 3.40 17.26
CA GLN A 127 21.27 2.92 16.42
C GLN A 127 20.82 1.95 15.32
N ILE A 128 19.52 1.70 15.18
CA ILE A 128 19.02 0.78 14.16
C ILE A 128 18.37 1.54 13.01
N ARG A 129 18.46 0.92 11.85
CA ARG A 129 17.91 1.32 10.56
C ARG A 129 16.89 0.26 10.16
N PRO A 130 15.73 0.20 10.83
CA PRO A 130 14.84 -0.94 10.77
C PRO A 130 14.31 -1.17 9.37
N VAL A 131 14.19 -2.45 9.00
CA VAL A 131 13.43 -2.91 7.85
C VAL A 131 12.15 -3.56 8.36
N ALA A 132 11.03 -3.16 7.79
CA ALA A 132 9.70 -3.52 8.24
C ALA A 132 8.78 -3.84 7.05
N THR A 133 7.65 -4.46 7.35
CA THR A 133 6.57 -4.78 6.43
C THR A 133 5.23 -4.38 7.05
N VAL A 134 4.14 -4.54 6.31
CA VAL A 134 2.78 -4.47 6.84
C VAL A 134 2.23 -5.90 6.88
N LEU A 135 1.90 -6.37 8.09
CA LEU A 135 1.31 -7.69 8.33
C LEU A 135 0.01 -7.50 9.11
N ASP A 136 -1.08 -8.08 8.63
CA ASP A 136 -2.43 -7.92 9.19
C ASP A 136 -2.80 -6.44 9.41
N GLY A 137 -2.44 -5.58 8.46
CA GLY A 137 -2.68 -4.14 8.51
C GLY A 137 -1.73 -3.35 9.43
N LYS A 138 -0.85 -4.01 10.18
CA LYS A 138 0.03 -3.37 11.17
C LYS A 138 1.48 -3.35 10.71
N LEU A 139 2.21 -2.33 11.18
CA LEU A 139 3.65 -2.30 10.97
C LEU A 139 4.34 -3.42 11.77
N HIS A 140 5.11 -4.24 11.08
CA HIS A 140 5.83 -5.37 11.65
C HIS A 140 7.33 -5.28 11.33
N TYR A 141 8.20 -5.52 12.32
CA TYR A 141 9.64 -5.57 12.06
C TYR A 141 10.02 -6.88 11.39
N VAL A 142 10.86 -6.77 10.38
CA VAL A 142 11.51 -7.93 9.76
C VAL A 142 12.94 -8.01 10.29
N GLU A 143 13.71 -6.92 10.16
CA GLU A 143 15.13 -6.89 10.50
C GLU A 143 15.61 -5.57 11.11
N ARG A 144 16.76 -5.63 11.80
CA ARG A 144 17.32 -4.48 12.56
C ARG A 144 18.78 -4.19 12.21
N PRO A 145 19.12 -3.91 10.94
CA PRO A 145 20.47 -3.50 10.58
C PRO A 145 20.84 -2.17 11.26
N ARG A 146 22.13 -1.91 11.46
CA ARG A 146 22.63 -0.68 12.12
C ARG A 146 23.02 0.43 11.16
N THR A 147 23.19 0.10 9.88
CA THR A 147 23.66 1.03 8.85
C THR A 147 22.66 1.09 7.71
N THR A 148 22.49 2.26 7.10
CA THR A 148 21.61 2.43 5.94
C THR A 148 21.95 1.49 4.79
N ALA A 149 23.23 1.32 4.46
CA ALA A 149 23.67 0.41 3.40
C ALA A 149 23.15 -1.02 3.60
N LYS A 150 23.39 -1.60 4.79
CA LYS A 150 22.81 -2.90 5.16
C LYS A 150 21.29 -2.91 5.16
N ALA A 151 20.61 -1.84 5.56
CA ALA A 151 19.15 -1.79 5.52
C ALA A 151 18.60 -1.88 4.10
N ILE A 152 19.24 -1.18 3.15
CA ILE A 152 18.88 -1.20 1.74
C ILE A 152 19.18 -2.57 1.13
N GLU A 153 20.33 -3.17 1.45
CA GLU A 153 20.69 -4.54 1.04
C GLU A 153 19.66 -5.56 1.53
N ARG A 154 19.24 -5.48 2.80
CA ARG A 154 18.22 -6.38 3.35
C ARG A 154 16.84 -6.12 2.76
N LEU A 155 16.49 -4.86 2.50
CA LEU A 155 15.26 -4.50 1.79
C LEU A 155 15.24 -5.10 0.37
N ALA A 156 16.37 -5.09 -0.36
CA ALA A 156 16.47 -5.71 -1.68
C ALA A 156 16.26 -7.22 -1.59
N ALA A 157 16.96 -7.89 -0.67
CA ALA A 157 16.85 -9.34 -0.47
C ALA A 157 15.41 -9.77 -0.12
N LEU A 158 14.69 -8.99 0.70
CA LEU A 158 13.29 -9.26 1.04
C LEU A 158 12.37 -9.07 -0.17
N ALA A 159 12.58 -8.03 -0.97
CA ALA A 159 11.82 -7.81 -2.20
C ALA A 159 12.05 -8.93 -3.23
N GLU A 160 13.29 -9.41 -3.37
CA GLU A 160 13.63 -10.56 -4.23
C GLU A 160 12.98 -11.85 -3.74
N GLN A 161 13.02 -12.12 -2.43
CA GLN A 161 12.37 -13.30 -1.84
C GLN A 161 10.86 -13.25 -2.07
N ALA A 162 10.21 -12.12 -1.74
CA ALA A 162 8.77 -11.94 -1.92
C ALA A 162 8.34 -12.01 -3.39
N SER A 163 9.19 -11.52 -4.30
CA SER A 163 9.02 -11.64 -5.74
C SER A 163 9.04 -13.11 -6.18
N ALA A 164 10.02 -13.88 -5.72
CA ALA A 164 10.15 -15.30 -6.06
C ALA A 164 9.00 -16.15 -5.51
N GLU A 165 8.57 -15.90 -4.27
CA GLU A 165 7.47 -16.61 -3.62
C GLU A 165 6.11 -16.37 -4.29
N ARG A 166 5.92 -15.20 -4.92
CA ARG A 166 4.69 -14.81 -5.61
C ARG A 166 4.72 -15.02 -7.12
N ALA A 167 5.87 -15.37 -7.69
CA ALA A 167 6.02 -15.47 -9.14
C ALA A 167 4.98 -16.42 -9.73
N GLY A 168 4.18 -15.90 -10.66
CA GLY A 168 3.07 -16.63 -11.24
C GLY A 168 2.00 -15.73 -11.80
N GLU A 169 0.81 -16.30 -11.97
CA GLU A 169 -0.39 -15.60 -12.36
C GLU A 169 -1.41 -15.68 -11.22
N LEU A 170 -1.96 -14.53 -10.83
CA LEU A 170 -3.05 -14.46 -9.87
C LEU A 170 -4.29 -15.15 -10.47
N PRO A 171 -4.80 -16.24 -9.87
CA PRO A 171 -6.00 -16.90 -10.36
C PRO A 171 -7.23 -16.04 -10.06
N LEU A 172 -7.60 -15.18 -11.02
CA LEU A 172 -8.83 -14.39 -10.93
C LEU A 172 -10.00 -15.16 -11.57
N ASP A 173 -10.93 -15.62 -10.74
CA ASP A 173 -12.17 -16.30 -11.12
C ASP A 173 -13.37 -15.33 -11.21
N VAL A 174 -13.15 -14.20 -11.90
CA VAL A 174 -14.19 -13.19 -12.15
C VAL A 174 -14.18 -12.74 -13.61
N PRO A 175 -15.33 -12.30 -14.17
CA PRO A 175 -15.38 -11.72 -15.51
C PRO A 175 -14.46 -10.49 -15.61
N LEU A 176 -13.61 -10.45 -16.62
CA LEU A 176 -12.67 -9.35 -16.85
C LEU A 176 -12.98 -8.58 -18.12
N LYS A 177 -12.72 -7.26 -18.09
CA LYS A 177 -12.98 -6.34 -19.20
C LYS A 177 -12.27 -6.70 -20.50
N ASP A 178 -11.03 -7.17 -20.41
CA ASP A 178 -10.19 -7.58 -21.53
C ASP A 178 -9.23 -8.70 -21.10
N ARG A 179 -9.30 -9.86 -21.76
CA ARG A 179 -8.46 -11.03 -21.47
C ARG A 179 -6.98 -10.79 -21.78
N GLU A 180 -6.65 -9.94 -22.75
CA GLU A 180 -5.26 -9.69 -23.13
C GLU A 180 -4.57 -8.75 -22.12
N SER A 181 -5.22 -7.62 -21.79
CA SER A 181 -4.78 -6.74 -20.71
C SER A 181 -4.76 -7.45 -19.34
N ALA A 182 -5.69 -8.38 -19.11
CA ALA A 182 -5.73 -9.18 -17.89
C ALA A 182 -4.48 -10.03 -17.68
N ASN A 183 -3.91 -10.62 -18.75
CA ASN A 183 -2.75 -11.49 -18.61
C ASN A 183 -1.51 -10.74 -18.11
N LEU A 184 -1.35 -9.47 -18.50
CA LEU A 184 -0.28 -8.61 -17.97
C LEU A 184 -0.55 -8.19 -16.53
N LEU A 185 -1.81 -7.88 -16.22
CA LEU A 185 -2.26 -7.43 -14.90
C LEU A 185 -2.46 -8.57 -13.88
N ARG A 186 -2.29 -9.82 -14.29
CA ARG A 186 -2.28 -11.00 -13.40
C ARG A 186 -0.87 -11.47 -13.05
N ARG A 187 0.17 -10.98 -13.75
CA ARG A 187 1.55 -11.34 -13.43
C ARG A 187 1.94 -10.81 -12.06
N GLN A 188 2.36 -11.73 -11.21
CA GLN A 188 2.83 -11.50 -9.86
C GLN A 188 4.34 -11.67 -9.76
N GLY A 189 4.87 -11.27 -8.61
CA GLY A 189 6.29 -11.27 -8.29
C GLY A 189 7.06 -10.11 -8.92
N GLN A 190 6.42 -8.99 -9.24
CA GLN A 190 7.09 -7.79 -9.74
C GLN A 190 7.10 -6.70 -8.68
N VAL A 191 8.21 -5.97 -8.60
CA VAL A 191 8.28 -4.71 -7.86
C VAL A 191 7.63 -3.65 -8.73
N VAL A 192 6.43 -3.21 -8.36
CA VAL A 192 5.58 -2.29 -9.14
C VAL A 192 5.85 -0.83 -8.81
N ALA A 193 6.30 -0.56 -7.58
CA ALA A 193 6.62 0.80 -7.15
C ALA A 193 7.75 0.80 -6.13
N ILE A 194 8.56 1.86 -6.16
CA ILE A 194 9.57 2.16 -5.15
C ILE A 194 9.28 3.57 -4.63
N HIS A 195 8.98 3.66 -3.34
CA HIS A 195 8.77 4.94 -2.66
C HIS A 195 10.06 5.45 -2.05
N TYR A 196 10.30 6.75 -2.11
CA TYR A 196 11.47 7.37 -1.50
C TYR A 196 11.16 8.69 -0.80
N SER A 197 12.00 9.13 0.13
CA SER A 197 11.89 10.47 0.74
C SER A 197 13.20 11.23 0.59
N GLY A 198 13.21 12.24 -0.27
CA GLY A 198 14.30 13.23 -0.42
C GLY A 198 15.61 12.72 -1.04
N ASN A 199 15.71 11.44 -1.39
CA ASN A 199 16.86 10.89 -2.11
C ASN A 199 16.41 9.98 -3.26
N GLU A 200 16.08 10.60 -4.40
CA GLU A 200 15.63 9.89 -5.59
C GLU A 200 16.75 9.06 -6.24
N GLU A 201 17.99 9.54 -6.18
CA GLU A 201 19.15 8.83 -6.73
C GLU A 201 19.34 7.47 -6.06
N GLN A 202 19.26 7.42 -4.73
CA GLN A 202 19.27 6.16 -3.99
C GLN A 202 18.13 5.21 -4.39
N ALA A 203 16.95 5.75 -4.70
CA ALA A 203 15.83 4.93 -5.19
C ALA A 203 16.10 4.37 -6.59
N ARG A 204 16.79 5.13 -7.46
CA ARG A 204 17.23 4.67 -8.79
C ARG A 204 18.28 3.58 -8.68
N GLU A 205 19.28 3.74 -7.81
CA GLU A 205 20.29 2.72 -7.53
C GLU A 205 19.65 1.44 -7.00
N PHE A 206 18.75 1.57 -6.02
CA PHE A 206 18.01 0.44 -5.47
C PHE A 206 17.17 -0.29 -6.53
N LYS A 207 16.49 0.45 -7.41
CA LYS A 207 15.77 -0.12 -8.57
C LYS A 207 16.72 -0.92 -9.47
N GLN A 208 17.93 -0.42 -9.72
CA GLN A 208 18.93 -1.12 -10.54
C GLN A 208 19.42 -2.41 -9.87
N THR A 209 19.62 -2.40 -8.55
CA THR A 209 20.00 -3.60 -7.77
C THR A 209 18.97 -4.72 -7.94
N LEU A 210 17.68 -4.39 -7.92
CA LEU A 210 16.60 -5.35 -8.10
C LEU A 210 16.49 -5.90 -9.53
N GLY A 211 17.16 -5.30 -10.51
CA GLY A 211 17.24 -5.81 -11.88
C GLY A 211 15.87 -6.03 -12.55
N SER A 212 15.64 -7.24 -13.07
CA SER A 212 14.47 -7.55 -13.90
C SER A 212 13.15 -7.43 -13.16
N ILE A 213 13.09 -7.82 -11.88
CA ILE A 213 11.86 -7.80 -11.09
C ILE A 213 11.35 -6.39 -10.81
N ALA A 214 12.21 -5.37 -10.93
CA ALA A 214 11.85 -3.97 -10.78
C ALA A 214 11.90 -3.19 -12.09
N SER A 215 12.01 -3.84 -13.25
CA SER A 215 12.13 -3.16 -14.55
C SER A 215 10.98 -2.16 -14.80
N GLY A 216 9.74 -2.59 -14.50
CA GLY A 216 8.53 -1.77 -14.58
C GLY A 216 8.28 -0.85 -13.39
N ALA A 217 9.09 -0.87 -12.33
CA ALA A 217 8.79 -0.16 -11.09
C ALA A 217 8.73 1.36 -11.30
N VAL A 218 7.65 1.98 -10.84
CA VAL A 218 7.53 3.44 -10.80
C VAL A 218 8.28 3.97 -9.56
N LEU A 219 9.16 4.95 -9.76
CA LEU A 219 9.77 5.68 -8.66
C LEU A 219 8.84 6.83 -8.26
N THR A 220 8.47 6.89 -6.99
CA THR A 220 7.53 7.90 -6.52
C THR A 220 7.96 8.45 -5.15
N PRO A 221 7.92 9.78 -4.94
CA PRO A 221 8.19 10.33 -3.63
C PRO A 221 7.08 9.96 -2.66
N LEU A 222 7.42 9.72 -1.39
CA LEU A 222 6.43 9.50 -0.34
C LEU A 222 5.51 10.72 -0.22
N PRO A 223 4.19 10.53 -0.26
CA PRO A 223 3.25 11.63 -0.07
C PRO A 223 3.39 12.22 1.34
N PRO A 224 3.02 13.51 1.54
CA PRO A 224 3.26 14.22 2.80
C PRO A 224 2.75 13.51 4.06
N VAL A 225 1.60 12.83 3.96
CA VAL A 225 1.02 12.05 5.07
C VAL A 225 1.97 10.95 5.52
N LEU A 226 2.54 10.19 4.59
CA LEU A 226 3.47 9.11 4.91
C LEU A 226 4.86 9.64 5.27
N SER A 227 5.33 10.69 4.58
CA SER A 227 6.61 11.32 4.86
C SER A 227 6.69 11.86 6.30
N ALA A 228 5.57 12.36 6.84
CA ALA A 228 5.47 12.82 8.22
C ALA A 228 5.77 11.72 9.26
N HIS A 229 5.57 10.46 8.87
CA HIS A 229 5.76 9.27 9.70
C HIS A 229 7.05 8.52 9.40
N ALA A 230 7.49 8.48 8.14
CA ALA A 230 8.66 7.74 7.69
C ALA A 230 9.99 8.49 7.86
N GLY A 231 9.95 9.83 7.79
CA GLY A 231 11.13 10.68 7.85
C GLY A 231 11.94 10.73 6.54
N LEU A 232 12.84 11.71 6.47
CA LEU A 232 13.73 11.92 5.32
C LEU A 232 14.70 10.76 5.16
N GLY A 233 14.85 10.23 3.95
CA GLY A 233 15.71 9.09 3.61
C GLY A 233 15.04 7.72 3.73
N ALA A 234 13.71 7.68 3.93
CA ALA A 234 12.94 6.45 3.84
C ALA A 234 12.92 5.89 2.41
N LEU A 235 12.84 4.56 2.30
CA LEU A 235 12.78 3.82 1.05
C LEU A 235 11.82 2.64 1.21
N ALA A 236 10.95 2.38 0.25
CA ALA A 236 10.05 1.22 0.27
C ALA A 236 9.93 0.57 -1.10
N ALA A 237 9.74 -0.74 -1.12
CA ALA A 237 9.43 -1.52 -2.32
C ALA A 237 8.02 -2.10 -2.18
N VAL A 238 7.22 -1.98 -3.24
CA VAL A 238 5.90 -2.61 -3.33
C VAL A 238 5.98 -3.72 -4.35
N ILE A 239 5.57 -4.92 -3.92
CA ILE A 239 5.58 -6.13 -4.70
C ILE A 239 4.14 -6.54 -4.93
N PHE A 240 3.81 -6.82 -6.19
CA PHE A 240 2.58 -7.47 -6.60
C PHE A 240 2.94 -8.82 -7.21
#